data_AF-A0A536K4D5-F1
#
_entry.id   AF-A0A536K4D5-F1
#
_cell.length_a   1.000
_cell.length_b   1.000
_cell.length_c   1.000
_cell.angle_alpha   90.00
_cell.angle_beta   90.00
_cell.angle_gamma   90.00
#
_symmetry.space_group_name_H-M   'P 1'
#
loop_
_entity.id
_entity.type
_entity.pdbx_description
1 polymer ?
#
loop_
_entity_poly.entity_id
_entity_poly.type
_entity_poly.pdbx_seq_one_letter_code
_entity_poly.pdbx_strand_id
1 'polypeptide(L)' 'MAMKIRVMASHGPPGRGVIPALVYRAEAYDEADRFRECKWGCSHSHDSVEHAFNCGMDWLDDQPAEPASETA' A
#
# COMPACT_ATOMS: atom_id res chain seq x y z
N MET A 1 13.79 5.32 8.90
CA MET A 1 13.16 5.56 7.59
C MET A 1 11.65 5.64 7.77
N ALA A 2 10.97 6.69 7.31
CA ALA A 2 9.52 6.80 7.52
C ALA A 2 8.77 6.15 6.34
N MET A 3 8.11 5.01 6.60
CA MET A 3 7.26 4.33 5.62
C MET A 3 5.89 5.04 5.52
N LYS A 4 5.39 5.18 4.29
CA LYS A 4 4.04 5.73 3.99
C LYS A 4 3.24 4.79 3.11
N ILE A 5 1.92 4.80 3.28
CA ILE A 5 0.97 4.02 2.48
C ILE A 5 0.41 4.87 1.34
N ARG A 6 0.30 4.28 0.15
CA ARG A 6 -0.53 4.76 -0.97
C ARG A 6 -1.53 3.68 -1.38
N VAL A 7 -2.66 4.10 -1.95
CA VAL A 7 -3.63 3.19 -2.56
C VAL A 7 -3.56 3.31 -4.07
N MET A 8 -3.33 2.19 -4.75
CA MET A 8 -3.34 2.08 -6.20
C MET A 8 -4.66 1.47 -6.67
N ALA A 9 -5.27 2.10 -7.67
CA ALA A 9 -6.46 1.57 -8.34
C ALA A 9 -6.05 0.93 -9.67
N SER A 10 -6.57 -0.27 -9.95
CA SER A 10 -6.41 -0.94 -11.23
C SER A 10 -7.71 -1.61 -11.66
N HIS A 11 -7.81 -2.00 -12.93
CA HIS A 11 -8.94 -2.79 -13.39
C HIS A 11 -8.76 -4.23 -12.90
N GLY A 12 -9.80 -4.76 -12.27
CA GLY A 12 -9.89 -6.16 -11.90
C GLY A 12 -9.95 -7.07 -13.13
N PRO A 13 -9.93 -8.39 -12.93
CA PRO A 13 -10.06 -9.34 -14.02
C PRO A 13 -11.33 -9.05 -14.85
N PRO A 14 -11.28 -9.24 -16.18
CA PRO A 14 -12.43 -8.98 -17.04
C PRO A 14 -13.61 -9.85 -16.60
N GLY A 15 -14.65 -9.19 -16.09
CA GLY A 15 -15.90 -9.83 -15.70
C GLY A 15 -16.85 -10.00 -16.88
N ARG A 16 -18.11 -10.34 -16.59
CA ARG A 16 -19.18 -10.44 -17.61
C ARG A 16 -19.67 -9.07 -18.14
N GLY A 17 -19.15 -7.96 -17.63
CA GLY A 17 -19.53 -6.59 -18.01
C GLY A 17 -18.55 -5.94 -18.99
N VAL A 18 -19.01 -4.87 -19.66
CA VAL A 18 -18.23 -4.13 -20.67
C VAL A 18 -17.05 -3.36 -20.06
N ILE A 19 -17.15 -2.98 -18.78
CA ILE A 19 -16.08 -2.28 -18.04
C ILE A 19 -15.72 -3.14 -16.82
N PRO A 20 -14.46 -3.59 -16.67
CA PRO A 20 -14.02 -4.31 -15.48
C PRO A 20 -14.15 -3.44 -14.23
N ALA A 21 -14.58 -4.02 -13.12
CA ALA A 21 -14.64 -3.32 -11.84
C ALA A 21 -13.23 -2.85 -11.42
N LEU A 22 -13.15 -1.69 -10.76
CA LEU A 22 -11.91 -1.26 -10.13
C LEU A 22 -11.61 -2.13 -8.92
N VAL A 23 -10.33 -2.43 -8.74
CA VAL A 23 -9.78 -3.04 -7.54
C VAL A 23 -8.71 -2.12 -6.96
N TYR A 24 -8.63 -2.10 -5.65
CA TYR A 24 -7.71 -1.24 -4.90
C TYR A 24 -6.67 -2.10 -4.18
N ARG A 25 -5.43 -1.63 -4.14
CA ARG A 25 -4.32 -2.27 -3.42
C ARG A 25 -3.52 -1.24 -2.65
N ALA A 26 -3.14 -1.58 -1.43
CA ALA A 26 -2.18 -0.80 -0.66
C ALA A 26 -0.76 -1.12 -1.09
N GLU A 27 0.06 -0.06 -1.16
CA GLU A 27 1.49 -0.14 -1.36
C GLU A 27 2.19 0.75 -0.34
N ALA A 28 3.32 0.28 0.19
CA ALA A 28 4.20 1.07 1.05
C ALA A 28 5.42 1.54 0.27
N TYR A 29 5.84 2.76 0.56
CA TYR A 29 7.04 3.37 0.02
C TYR A 29 7.76 4.18 1.10
N ASP A 30 9.06 4.36 0.93
CA ASP A 30 9.86 5.23 1.80
C ASP A 30 9.56 6.70 1.46
N GLU A 31 9.22 7.51 2.45
CA GLU A 31 8.92 8.93 2.26
C GLU A 31 10.09 9.73 1.67
N ALA A 32 11.32 9.36 2.02
CA ALA A 32 12.53 10.00 1.52
C ALA A 32 12.91 9.52 0.11
N ASP A 33 12.33 8.42 -0.36
CA ASP A 33 12.52 7.97 -1.75
C ASP A 33 11.75 8.87 -2.72
N ARG A 34 12.52 9.67 -3.47
CA ARG A 34 12.01 10.56 -4.52
C ARG A 34 11.16 9.82 -5.56
N PHE A 35 11.48 8.56 -5.87
CA PHE A 35 10.76 7.78 -6.87
C PHE A 35 9.53 7.08 -6.29
N ARG A 36 9.40 7.06 -4.96
CA ARG A 36 8.34 6.35 -4.24
C ARG A 36 8.23 4.91 -4.74
N GLU A 37 9.37 4.23 -4.80
CA GLU A 37 9.43 2.83 -5.19
C GLU A 37 8.59 1.99 -4.22
N CYS A 38 7.85 1.04 -4.77
CA CYS A 38 7.04 0.12 -3.98
C CYS A 38 7.98 -0.81 -3.19
N LYS A 39 8.02 -0.65 -1.87
CA LYS A 39 8.79 -1.50 -0.95
C LYS A 39 7.98 -2.69 -0.47
N TRP A 40 6.67 -2.54 -0.44
CA TRP A 40 5.71 -3.59 -0.13
C TRP A 40 4.37 -3.30 -0.81
N GLY A 41 3.63 -4.34 -1.16
CA GLY A 41 2.25 -4.21 -1.61
C GLY A 41 1.41 -5.39 -1.15
N CYS A 42 0.14 -5.14 -0.84
CA CYS A 42 -0.79 -6.20 -0.44
C CYS A 42 -1.04 -7.16 -1.61
N SER A 43 -1.18 -8.46 -1.32
CA SER A 43 -1.36 -9.51 -2.33
C SER A 43 -2.82 -9.66 -2.79
N HIS A 44 -3.77 -9.17 -2.00
CA HIS A 44 -5.19 -9.23 -2.29
C HIS A 44 -5.69 -7.94 -2.95
N SER A 45 -6.90 -8.03 -3.51
CA SER A 45 -7.59 -6.92 -4.17
C SER A 45 -8.78 -6.50 -3.30
N HIS A 46 -8.89 -5.21 -3.00
CA HIS A 46 -10.03 -4.66 -2.27
C HIS A 46 -11.04 -4.02 -3.20
N ASP A 47 -12.31 -4.03 -2.79
CA ASP A 47 -13.43 -3.37 -3.47
C ASP A 47 -13.55 -1.87 -3.17
N SER A 48 -12.86 -1.38 -2.13
CA SER A 48 -12.89 0.02 -1.70
C SER A 48 -11.51 0.56 -1.30
N VAL A 49 -11.35 1.87 -1.47
CA VAL A 49 -10.11 2.61 -1.10
C VAL A 49 -9.87 2.53 0.41
N GLU A 50 -10.91 2.68 1.22
CA GLU A 50 -10.81 2.65 2.69
C GLU A 50 -10.31 1.29 3.18
N HIS A 51 -10.86 0.19 2.64
CA HIS A 51 -10.44 -1.14 3.02
C HIS A 51 -8.98 -1.42 2.63
N ALA A 52 -8.55 -0.96 1.44
CA ALA A 52 -7.15 -1.05 1.03
C ALA A 52 -6.24 -0.23 1.95
N PHE A 53 -6.62 1.01 2.26
CA PHE A 53 -5.84 1.87 3.14
C PHE A 53 -5.67 1.26 4.53
N ASN A 54 -6.75 0.76 5.13
CA ASN A 54 -6.69 0.11 6.45
C ASN A 54 -5.76 -1.11 6.43
N CYS A 55 -5.81 -1.95 5.39
CA CYS A 55 -4.86 -3.07 5.25
C CYS A 55 -3.40 -2.60 5.22
N GLY A 56 -3.10 -1.50 4.54
CA GLY A 56 -1.76 -0.92 4.53
C GLY A 56 -1.35 -0.38 5.91
N MET A 57 -2.28 0.22 6.65
CA MET A 57 -2.04 0.73 8.00
C MET A 57 -1.80 -0.41 9.00
N ASP A 58 -2.56 -1.51 8.91
CA ASP A 58 -2.31 -2.71 9.72
C ASP A 58 -0.89 -3.25 9.48
N TRP A 59 -0.48 -3.38 8.23
CA TRP A 59 0.88 -3.81 7.89
C TRP A 59 1.96 -2.83 8.40
N LEU A 60 1.68 -1.53 8.36
CA LEU A 60 2.60 -0.49 8.82
C LEU A 60 2.78 -0.53 10.34
N ASP A 61 1.71 -0.79 11.10
CA ASP A 61 1.72 -0.95 12.56
C ASP A 61 2.51 -2.19 12.99
N ASP A 62 2.43 -3.27 12.20
CA ASP A 62 3.22 -4.50 12.38
C ASP A 62 4.72 -4.32 12.06
N GLN A 63 5.14 -3.20 11.46
CA GLN A 63 6.57 -2.99 11.18
C GLN A 63 7.34 -2.74 12.48
N PRO A 64 8.51 -3.37 12.66
CA PRO A 64 9.35 -3.07 13.81
C PRO A 64 9.73 -1.60 13.77
N ALA A 65 9.46 -0.87 14.85
CA ALA A 65 9.97 0.47 15.02
C ALA A 65 11.50 0.41 14.84
N GLU A 66 12.03 1.06 13.81
CA GLU A 66 13.47 1.16 13.65
C GLU A 66 14.06 1.72 14.95
N PRO A 67 15.11 1.11 15.52
CA PRO A 67 15.78 1.70 16.66
C PRO A 67 16.29 3.07 16.20
N ALA A 68 15.89 4.12 16.91
CA ALA A 68 16.45 5.44 16.71
C ALA A 68 17.97 5.32 16.82
N SER A 69 18.68 5.46 15.69
CA SER A 69 20.14 5.58 15.71
C SER A 69 20.49 6.89 16.42
N GLU A 70 20.65 6.80 17.74
CA GLU A 70 21.38 7.78 18.54
C GLU A 70 22.87 7.67 18.15
N THR A 71 23.33 8.56 17.28
CA THR A 71 24.76 8.85 17.18
C THR A 71 25.07 10.00 18.14
N ALA A 72 25.74 9.64 19.23
CA ALA A 72 26.33 10.53 20.24
C ALA A 72 27.51 11.35 19.69
#